data_AF-A0A930VBQ0-F1
#
_entry.id   AF-A0A930VBQ0-F1
#
_cell.length_a   1.000
_cell.length_b   1.000
_cell.length_c   1.000
_cell.angle_alpha   90.00
_cell.angle_beta   90.00
_cell.angle_gamma   90.00
#
_symmetry.space_group_name_H-M   'P 1'
#
loop_
_entity.id
_entity.type
_entity.pdbx_description
1 polymer ?
#
loop_
_entity_poly.entity_id
_entity_poly.type
_entity_poly.pdbx_seq_one_letter_code
_entity_poly.pdbx_strand_id
1 'polypeptide(L)'
;MKVHPPLSAALGAVSLLALTACGTAPPPPAKDGGSARPLDVVAVAYTTNSLTGETLAQLGTDLAEASGGAISIEEGPPVDAGAQDGSSDVIGMVRDGDADLGIVASRTFDLEGATSLQALNAPLVFESPGQVATFLADPVTDRMLGGLERAGVVGLALAYDQMRQPLGFRGPLTPTNLDGKRVLVRPSKASAMAFAVLGAIADPRNGDDAANAISRGDVAGAETSVDRPSGPQGESHAHVSTITANVQLSAKANVVIVNPDWWHGLTAGQQDAVREAATATRDWSTTQTVALAGAARDFCEQHFGDVAVADAAELAAWRRAVEPVVRDLAAGDPVTAAALDRIEEIVRAEPSTDVPSPCSMLPADDLPSVRPEGDQSVVAGQWRLLVSPEDFAAAGASPQDVANNQGVWTFTFAGDGSYSYVEPRGRSCGGTFAVAGDRMSLFEDTSVGDCDGHWEVVFHREGDQMTWTPTPEWLATYPPTTGFLAHPLELIASP
;
A
#
# COMPACT_ATOMS: atom_id res chain seq x y z
N MET A 1 39.59 73.72 23.11
CA MET A 1 40.76 73.97 22.22
C MET A 1 41.90 73.09 22.73
N LYS A 2 42.27 72.04 21.97
CA LYS A 2 43.48 71.20 22.08
C LYS A 2 43.64 70.34 23.35
N VAL A 3 44.25 69.15 23.39
CA VAL A 3 44.72 68.07 22.50
C VAL A 3 44.96 66.88 23.48
N HIS A 4 44.80 65.63 23.04
CA HIS A 4 44.95 64.36 23.79
C HIS A 4 46.42 64.00 24.21
N PRO A 5 46.75 62.73 24.61
CA PRO A 5 46.75 62.05 25.93
C PRO A 5 48.22 61.60 26.25
N PRO A 6 48.62 60.41 26.80
CA PRO A 6 47.95 59.32 27.56
C PRO A 6 48.73 58.86 28.83
N LEU A 7 48.19 57.92 29.63
CA LEU A 7 48.92 56.75 30.14
C LEU A 7 48.02 55.80 30.96
N SER A 8 48.33 54.52 30.83
CA SER A 8 47.62 53.29 31.23
C SER A 8 47.34 53.13 32.73
N ALA A 9 46.19 52.51 33.05
CA ALA A 9 46.00 51.74 34.27
C ALA A 9 44.80 50.79 34.10
N ALA A 10 45.03 49.48 34.18
CA ALA A 10 43.96 48.48 34.36
C ALA A 10 44.10 47.90 35.76
N LEU A 11 43.15 48.27 36.62
CA LEU A 11 42.95 47.75 37.97
C LEU A 11 42.42 46.32 37.92
N GLY A 12 42.99 45.45 38.75
CA GLY A 12 42.29 44.29 39.28
C GLY A 12 41.57 44.62 40.59
N ALA A 13 40.43 43.97 40.81
CA ALA A 13 39.74 43.73 42.09
C ALA A 13 38.43 42.97 41.77
N VAL A 14 37.84 42.06 42.55
CA VAL A 14 38.16 41.25 43.73
C VAL A 14 36.80 40.59 44.13
N SER A 15 36.83 39.38 44.72
CA SER A 15 35.80 38.77 45.60
C SER A 15 34.52 38.17 44.97
N LEU A 16 33.90 37.10 45.49
CA LEU A 16 33.94 36.46 46.81
C LEU A 16 33.92 34.91 46.69
N LEU A 17 34.71 34.24 47.52
CA LEU A 17 34.58 32.84 47.91
C LEU A 17 34.09 32.81 49.36
N ALA A 18 32.98 32.11 49.64
CA ALA A 18 32.58 31.74 51.00
C ALA A 18 32.14 30.28 51.04
N LEU A 19 32.80 29.55 51.94
CA LEU A 19 32.90 28.11 52.18
C LEU A 19 31.61 27.35 52.60
N THR A 20 31.78 26.02 52.55
CA THR A 20 31.20 24.91 53.38
C THR A 20 30.10 24.08 52.69
N ALA A 21 30.11 22.74 52.67
CA ALA A 21 30.69 21.76 53.58
C ALA A 21 31.06 20.43 52.88
N CYS A 22 32.05 19.72 53.43
CA CYS A 22 32.43 18.37 53.03
C CYS A 22 31.37 17.34 53.46
N GLY A 23 30.92 16.53 52.50
CA GLY A 23 30.29 15.24 52.72
C GLY A 23 30.87 14.27 51.69
N THR A 24 31.92 13.54 52.07
CA THR A 24 32.56 12.52 51.24
C THR A 24 31.72 11.24 51.25
N ALA A 25 30.76 11.16 50.34
CA ALA A 25 30.30 9.88 49.80
C ALA A 25 31.08 9.64 48.49
N PRO A 26 31.58 8.43 48.23
CA PRO A 26 32.05 8.08 46.90
C PRO A 26 30.88 8.33 45.93
N PRO A 27 31.10 8.97 44.76
CA PRO A 27 30.09 8.94 43.73
C PRO A 27 29.73 7.46 43.46
N PRO A 28 28.45 7.13 43.20
CA PRO A 28 28.13 5.81 42.68
C PRO A 28 29.06 5.54 41.49
N PRO A 29 29.54 4.30 41.30
CA PRO A 29 30.38 4.00 40.15
C PRO A 29 29.68 4.58 38.93
N ALA A 30 30.38 5.45 38.22
CA ALA A 30 29.94 5.86 36.89
C ALA A 30 29.63 4.55 36.17
N LYS A 31 28.40 4.40 35.66
CA LYS A 31 28.13 3.36 34.68
C LYS A 31 29.12 3.67 33.56
N ASP A 32 30.20 2.91 33.50
CA ASP A 32 31.13 2.97 32.40
C ASP A 32 30.27 2.84 31.15
N GLY A 33 30.18 3.92 30.39
CA GLY A 33 29.62 3.95 29.06
C GLY A 33 30.55 3.17 28.16
N GLY A 34 30.63 1.86 28.38
CA GLY A 34 31.07 0.94 27.35
C GLY A 34 30.18 1.24 26.17
N SER A 35 30.76 1.86 25.13
CA SER A 35 30.09 2.03 23.84
C SER A 35 29.49 0.67 23.53
N ALA A 36 28.16 0.57 23.55
CA ALA A 36 27.49 -0.65 23.17
C ALA A 36 28.05 -1.02 21.81
N ARG A 37 28.59 -2.23 21.69
CA ARG A 37 29.16 -2.68 20.43
C ARG A 37 28.03 -2.58 19.39
N PRO A 38 28.25 -1.93 18.23
CA PRO A 38 27.23 -1.84 17.20
C PRO A 38 26.65 -3.22 16.91
N LEU A 39 25.33 -3.31 16.90
CA LEU A 39 24.56 -4.51 16.58
C LEU A 39 23.85 -4.25 15.25
N ASP A 40 24.30 -4.93 14.22
CA ASP A 40 23.64 -4.93 12.92
C ASP A 40 22.58 -6.04 12.93
N VAL A 41 21.35 -5.68 12.57
CA VAL A 41 20.18 -6.56 12.55
C VAL A 41 19.82 -6.86 11.12
N VAL A 42 19.95 -8.11 10.69
CA VAL A 42 19.55 -8.53 9.35
C VAL A 42 18.02 -8.62 9.31
N ALA A 43 17.38 -7.70 8.59
CA ALA A 43 15.92 -7.60 8.56
C ALA A 43 15.31 -7.80 7.18
N VAL A 44 14.15 -8.46 7.13
CA VAL A 44 13.43 -8.75 5.89
C VAL A 44 11.95 -8.35 6.04
N ALA A 45 11.38 -7.76 4.99
CA ALA A 45 9.93 -7.59 4.86
C ALA A 45 9.42 -8.41 3.66
N TYR A 46 8.25 -9.02 3.77
CA TYR A 46 7.69 -9.80 2.65
C TYR A 46 7.33 -8.94 1.43
N THR A 47 7.29 -7.62 1.59
CA THR A 47 7.14 -6.63 0.52
C THR A 47 7.70 -5.28 1.00
N THR A 48 8.34 -4.54 0.10
CA THR A 48 9.04 -3.29 0.40
C THR A 48 8.36 -2.03 -0.15
N ASN A 49 7.57 -2.15 -1.22
CA ASN A 49 6.85 -1.02 -1.84
C ASN A 49 5.41 -0.91 -1.31
N SER A 50 5.24 -0.91 0.01
CA SER A 50 3.95 -0.78 0.67
C SER A 50 4.12 -0.32 2.12
N LEU A 51 3.01 -0.13 2.82
CA LEU A 51 3.01 0.18 4.25
C LEU A 51 3.77 -0.87 5.10
N THR A 52 3.89 -2.12 4.63
CA THR A 52 4.77 -3.12 5.25
C THR A 52 6.24 -2.71 5.16
N GLY A 53 6.70 -2.22 4.01
CA GLY A 53 8.06 -1.73 3.84
C GLY A 53 8.31 -0.43 4.63
N GLU A 54 7.33 0.47 4.65
CA GLU A 54 7.37 1.66 5.51
C GLU A 54 7.44 1.29 7.01
N THR A 55 6.75 0.22 7.42
CA THR A 55 6.82 -0.31 8.80
C THR A 55 8.25 -0.76 9.12
N LEU A 56 8.95 -1.45 8.21
CA LEU A 56 10.35 -1.84 8.41
C LEU A 56 11.27 -0.61 8.50
N ALA A 57 11.07 0.38 7.63
CA ALA A 57 11.85 1.61 7.63
C ALA A 57 11.64 2.42 8.92
N GLN A 58 10.39 2.53 9.39
CA GLN A 58 10.07 3.18 10.66
C GLN A 58 10.71 2.43 11.83
N LEU A 59 10.63 1.09 11.86
CA LEU A 59 11.28 0.30 12.89
C LEU A 59 12.79 0.52 12.94
N GLY A 60 13.44 0.66 11.79
CA GLY A 60 14.86 1.01 11.72
C GLY A 60 15.16 2.38 12.35
N THR A 61 14.29 3.36 12.12
CA THR A 61 14.37 4.69 12.76
C THR A 61 14.20 4.58 14.28
N ASP A 62 13.16 3.87 14.73
CA ASP A 62 12.84 3.72 16.14
C ASP A 62 13.93 2.92 16.89
N LEU A 63 14.53 1.92 16.24
CA LEU A 63 15.67 1.16 16.79
C LEU A 63 16.91 2.03 16.97
N ALA A 64 17.24 2.86 15.97
CA ALA A 64 18.36 3.77 16.06
C ALA A 64 18.15 4.79 17.20
N GLU A 65 16.92 5.30 17.35
CA GLU A 65 16.59 6.23 18.43
C GLU A 65 16.66 5.57 19.82
N ALA A 66 15.96 4.44 20.01
CA ALA A 66 15.91 3.72 21.29
C ALA A 66 17.28 3.20 21.75
N SER A 67 18.16 2.88 20.81
CA SER A 67 19.52 2.39 21.09
C SER A 67 20.60 3.48 21.15
N GLY A 68 20.26 4.75 20.87
CA GLY A 68 21.25 5.82 20.72
C GLY A 68 22.23 5.60 19.57
N GLY A 69 21.77 4.94 18.51
CA GLY A 69 22.52 4.60 17.30
C GLY A 69 23.38 3.33 17.42
N ALA A 70 23.19 2.54 18.49
CA ALA A 70 23.96 1.30 18.69
C ALA A 70 23.36 0.08 17.96
N ILE A 71 22.11 0.16 17.51
CA ILE A 71 21.43 -0.87 16.73
C ILE A 71 21.07 -0.28 15.36
N SER A 72 21.46 -0.95 14.29
CA SER A 72 21.16 -0.62 12.90
C SER A 72 20.47 -1.79 12.20
N ILE A 73 19.63 -1.49 11.21
CA ILE A 73 19.08 -2.51 10.32
C ILE A 73 19.96 -2.63 9.07
N GLU A 74 20.28 -3.86 8.71
CA GLU A 74 20.82 -4.25 7.41
C GLU A 74 19.76 -5.00 6.60
N GLU A 75 19.76 -4.82 5.29
CA GLU A 75 18.85 -5.53 4.40
C GLU A 75 19.19 -7.02 4.36
N GLY A 76 18.20 -7.87 4.62
CA GLY A 76 18.34 -9.32 4.56
C GLY A 76 18.18 -9.92 3.16
N PRO A 77 18.10 -11.25 3.08
CA PRO A 77 17.95 -11.95 1.80
C PRO A 77 16.70 -11.51 1.04
N PRO A 78 16.73 -11.52 -0.32
CA PRO A 78 15.57 -11.17 -1.11
C PRO A 78 14.45 -12.20 -0.92
N VAL A 79 13.21 -11.70 -0.85
CA VAL A 79 12.01 -12.53 -0.82
C VAL A 79 11.62 -12.90 -2.26
N ASP A 80 11.12 -14.11 -2.48
CA ASP A 80 10.65 -14.53 -3.80
C ASP A 80 9.44 -13.70 -4.23
N ALA A 81 9.66 -12.78 -5.17
CA ALA A 81 8.62 -11.93 -5.74
C ALA A 81 7.58 -12.72 -6.57
N GLY A 82 7.87 -13.97 -6.94
CA GLY A 82 6.97 -14.86 -7.68
C GLY A 82 6.02 -15.69 -6.81
N ALA A 83 6.20 -15.69 -5.48
CA ALA A 83 5.34 -16.43 -4.58
C ALA A 83 3.91 -15.86 -4.54
N GLN A 84 2.92 -16.75 -4.34
CA GLN A 84 1.55 -16.32 -4.04
C GLN A 84 1.56 -15.36 -2.84
N ASP A 85 2.36 -15.66 -1.81
CA ASP A 85 2.70 -14.85 -0.62
C ASP A 85 4.15 -15.06 -0.19
N GLY A 86 4.93 -13.99 -0.02
CA GLY A 86 6.28 -14.07 0.54
C GLY A 86 6.32 -14.22 2.07
N SER A 87 5.18 -14.10 2.76
CA SER A 87 5.15 -14.08 4.23
C SER A 87 5.65 -15.38 4.86
N SER A 88 5.31 -16.56 4.31
CA SER A 88 5.78 -17.85 4.83
C SER A 88 7.30 -18.01 4.66
N ASP A 89 7.86 -17.50 3.56
CA ASP A 89 9.30 -17.52 3.33
C ASP A 89 10.02 -16.63 4.36
N VAL A 90 9.49 -15.43 4.64
CA VAL A 90 10.06 -14.55 5.68
C VAL A 90 9.96 -15.18 7.07
N ILE A 91 8.83 -15.81 7.41
CA ILE A 91 8.70 -16.54 8.69
C ILE A 91 9.74 -17.67 8.77
N GLY A 92 9.95 -18.40 7.68
CA GLY A 92 10.97 -19.43 7.56
C GLY A 92 12.39 -18.89 7.77
N MET A 93 12.77 -17.83 7.06
CA MET A 93 14.09 -17.19 7.19
C MET A 93 14.36 -16.70 8.61
N VAL A 94 13.37 -16.09 9.26
CA VAL A 94 13.51 -15.62 10.64
C VAL A 94 13.62 -16.79 11.61
N ARG A 95 12.79 -17.82 11.45
CA ARG A 95 12.83 -19.03 12.28
C ARG A 95 14.18 -19.74 12.17
N ASP A 96 14.70 -19.87 10.95
CA ASP A 96 15.89 -20.65 10.64
C ASP A 96 17.20 -19.85 10.91
N GLY A 97 17.09 -18.54 11.14
CA GLY A 97 18.19 -17.64 11.49
C GLY A 97 18.92 -17.02 10.30
N ASP A 98 18.35 -17.11 9.10
CA ASP A 98 18.83 -16.42 7.90
C ASP A 98 18.54 -14.91 7.95
N ALA A 99 17.56 -14.51 8.76
CA ALA A 99 17.29 -13.13 9.14
C ALA A 99 17.04 -13.05 10.66
N ASP A 100 17.48 -11.96 11.28
CA ASP A 100 17.26 -11.72 12.71
C ASP A 100 15.84 -11.21 12.99
N LEU A 101 15.28 -10.44 12.04
CA LEU A 101 14.02 -9.74 12.15
C LEU A 101 13.18 -9.85 10.88
N GLY A 102 11.86 -9.97 11.04
CA GLY A 102 10.90 -10.01 9.94
C GLY A 102 9.69 -9.12 10.16
N ILE A 103 9.18 -8.52 9.08
CA ILE A 103 7.85 -7.89 9.03
C ILE A 103 6.96 -8.72 8.10
N VAL A 104 5.88 -9.31 8.65
CA VAL A 104 5.01 -10.26 7.94
C VAL A 104 3.53 -10.02 8.19
N ALA A 105 2.65 -10.36 7.25
CA ALA A 105 1.22 -10.23 7.46
C ALA A 105 0.71 -11.25 8.51
N SER A 106 -0.05 -10.78 9.51
CA SER A 106 -0.55 -11.59 10.63
C SER A 106 -1.34 -12.83 10.21
N ARG A 107 -2.07 -12.72 9.09
CA ARG A 107 -2.94 -13.77 8.55
C ARG A 107 -2.22 -15.05 8.14
N THR A 108 -0.93 -14.98 7.84
CA THR A 108 -0.15 -16.13 7.35
C THR A 108 0.18 -17.12 8.47
N PHE A 109 0.23 -16.67 9.73
CA PHE A 109 0.64 -17.51 10.86
C PHE A 109 -0.25 -18.73 11.11
N ASP A 110 -1.52 -18.68 10.70
CA ASP A 110 -2.40 -19.84 10.85
C ASP A 110 -2.02 -21.00 9.90
N LEU A 111 -1.34 -20.72 8.80
CA LEU A 111 -0.73 -21.71 7.90
C LEU A 111 0.52 -22.33 8.54
N GLU A 112 1.26 -21.53 9.31
CA GLU A 112 2.45 -21.93 10.07
C GLU A 112 2.13 -22.59 11.43
N GLY A 113 0.86 -22.87 11.71
CA GLY A 113 0.42 -23.57 12.93
C GLY A 113 0.22 -22.68 14.16
N ALA A 114 0.34 -21.36 14.03
CA ALA A 114 0.04 -20.40 15.08
C ALA A 114 -1.33 -19.72 14.83
N THR A 115 -2.35 -20.15 15.58
CA THR A 115 -3.73 -19.67 15.44
C THR A 115 -4.07 -18.44 16.29
N SER A 116 -3.15 -18.00 17.15
CA SER A 116 -3.39 -16.95 18.15
C SER A 116 -3.62 -15.55 17.55
N LEU A 117 -3.32 -15.34 16.27
CA LEU A 117 -3.57 -14.10 15.54
C LEU A 117 -4.88 -14.11 14.73
N GLN A 118 -5.64 -15.21 14.74
CA GLN A 118 -6.81 -15.36 13.88
C GLN A 118 -7.93 -14.35 14.17
N ALA A 119 -7.97 -13.77 15.38
CA ALA A 119 -8.95 -12.73 15.72
C ALA A 119 -8.88 -11.50 14.79
N LEU A 120 -7.68 -11.14 14.30
CA LEU A 120 -7.50 -10.03 13.33
C LEU A 120 -8.12 -10.33 11.96
N ASN A 121 -8.25 -11.61 11.62
CA ASN A 121 -8.78 -12.09 10.36
C ASN A 121 -10.23 -12.61 10.47
N ALA A 122 -10.85 -12.42 11.63
CA ALA A 122 -12.25 -12.76 11.82
C ALA A 122 -13.13 -11.74 11.09
N PRO A 123 -14.11 -12.20 10.28
CA PRO A 123 -14.92 -11.30 9.47
C PRO A 123 -15.92 -10.49 10.27
N LEU A 124 -16.03 -9.19 9.93
CA LEU A 124 -16.99 -8.24 10.48
C LEU A 124 -16.91 -8.02 12.00
N VAL A 125 -15.76 -8.32 12.62
CA VAL A 125 -15.53 -8.07 14.05
C VAL A 125 -15.06 -6.64 14.34
N PHE A 126 -14.43 -5.98 13.38
CA PHE A 126 -14.08 -4.56 13.44
C PHE A 126 -14.95 -3.75 12.48
N GLU A 127 -15.25 -2.51 12.84
CA GLU A 127 -16.03 -1.56 12.04
C GLU A 127 -15.19 -0.37 11.56
N SER A 128 -14.10 -0.03 12.26
CA SER A 128 -13.23 1.09 11.89
C SER A 128 -11.74 0.82 12.16
N PRO A 129 -10.84 1.50 11.43
CA PRO A 129 -9.40 1.52 11.73
C PRO A 129 -9.08 1.97 13.15
N GLY A 130 -9.87 2.90 13.72
CA GLY A 130 -9.68 3.37 15.09
C GLY A 130 -9.87 2.26 16.13
N GLN A 131 -10.87 1.39 15.96
CA GLN A 131 -11.07 0.24 16.83
C GLN A 131 -9.89 -0.76 16.73
N VAL A 132 -9.33 -0.93 15.53
CA VAL A 132 -8.12 -1.75 15.33
C VAL A 132 -6.95 -1.12 16.08
N ALA A 133 -6.71 0.19 15.93
CA ALA A 133 -5.65 0.89 16.64
C ALA A 133 -5.75 0.73 18.17
N THR A 134 -6.95 0.90 18.74
CA THR A 134 -7.22 0.64 20.16
C THR A 134 -6.92 -0.81 20.54
N PHE A 135 -7.32 -1.78 19.70
CA PHE A 135 -7.08 -3.20 19.94
C PHE A 135 -5.59 -3.58 19.86
N LEU A 136 -4.82 -3.04 18.90
CA LEU A 136 -3.40 -3.36 18.74
C LEU A 136 -2.56 -2.91 19.95
N ALA A 137 -3.00 -1.91 20.70
CA ALA A 137 -2.38 -1.48 21.94
C ALA A 137 -2.89 -2.23 23.19
N ASP A 138 -3.89 -3.10 23.05
CA ASP A 138 -4.51 -3.79 24.18
C ASP A 138 -3.64 -4.93 24.72
N PRO A 139 -3.55 -5.12 26.05
CA PRO A 139 -2.75 -6.21 26.65
C PRO A 139 -3.11 -7.63 26.21
N VAL A 140 -4.30 -7.86 25.62
CA VAL A 140 -4.63 -9.17 25.04
C VAL A 140 -3.66 -9.55 23.92
N THR A 141 -3.12 -8.57 23.19
CA THR A 141 -2.21 -8.77 22.06
C THR A 141 -0.87 -9.39 22.47
N ASP A 142 -0.40 -9.16 23.69
CA ASP A 142 0.80 -9.80 24.23
C ASP A 142 0.66 -11.33 24.25
N ARG A 143 -0.52 -11.83 24.64
CA ARG A 143 -0.82 -13.27 24.61
C ARG A 143 -0.93 -13.80 23.18
N MET A 144 -1.46 -12.98 22.27
CA MET A 144 -1.55 -13.33 20.86
C MET A 144 -0.17 -13.48 20.23
N LEU A 145 0.74 -12.53 20.49
CA LEU A 145 2.14 -12.54 20.06
C LEU A 145 2.92 -13.70 20.68
N GLY A 146 2.69 -14.02 21.96
CA GLY A 146 3.28 -15.18 22.61
C GLY A 146 2.90 -16.52 21.96
N GLY A 147 1.74 -16.61 21.31
CA GLY A 147 1.34 -17.81 20.58
C GLY A 147 2.17 -18.11 19.33
N LEU A 148 2.99 -17.17 18.87
CA LEU A 148 3.87 -17.32 17.71
C LEU A 148 5.07 -18.23 17.95
N GLU A 149 5.35 -18.60 19.21
CA GLU A 149 6.33 -19.64 19.54
C GLU A 149 6.02 -20.97 18.81
N ARG A 150 4.75 -21.25 18.49
CA ARG A 150 4.35 -22.42 17.69
C ARG A 150 4.87 -22.40 16.26
N ALA A 151 5.07 -21.20 15.70
CA ALA A 151 5.68 -20.99 14.39
C ALA A 151 7.22 -20.87 14.47
N GLY A 152 7.80 -20.99 15.67
CA GLY A 152 9.25 -20.95 15.88
C GLY A 152 9.87 -19.56 15.89
N VAL A 153 9.08 -18.51 16.15
CA VAL A 153 9.54 -17.10 16.17
C VAL A 153 9.03 -16.37 17.42
N VAL A 154 9.69 -15.29 17.79
CA VAL A 154 9.23 -14.39 18.87
C VAL A 154 8.49 -13.20 18.26
N GLY A 155 7.24 -12.97 18.68
CA GLY A 155 6.48 -11.79 18.29
C GLY A 155 6.74 -10.59 19.21
N LEU A 156 6.98 -9.42 18.64
CA LEU A 156 7.30 -8.18 19.38
C LEU A 156 6.17 -7.14 19.34
N ALA A 157 5.54 -6.95 18.19
CA ALA A 157 4.47 -5.98 18.02
C ALA A 157 3.56 -6.33 16.84
N LEU A 158 2.34 -5.80 16.88
CA LEU A 158 1.40 -5.76 15.76
C LEU A 158 1.29 -4.32 15.28
N ALA A 159 1.63 -4.05 14.02
CA ALA A 159 1.49 -2.75 13.39
C ALA A 159 0.26 -2.73 12.47
N TYR A 160 -0.54 -1.67 12.55
CA TYR A 160 -1.67 -1.47 11.65
C TYR A 160 -1.19 -1.37 10.20
N ASP A 161 -1.95 -1.95 9.28
CA ASP A 161 -1.71 -1.79 7.84
C ASP A 161 -2.96 -1.23 7.15
N GLN A 162 -4.03 -2.02 7.06
CA GLN A 162 -5.26 -1.62 6.39
C GLN A 162 -6.44 -2.51 6.79
N MET A 163 -7.66 -2.00 6.62
CA MET A 163 -8.87 -2.82 6.64
C MET A 163 -9.05 -3.51 5.29
N ARG A 164 -9.72 -4.67 5.26
CA ARG A 164 -9.97 -5.42 4.02
C ARG A 164 -11.46 -5.50 3.72
N GLN A 165 -11.86 -5.26 2.48
CA GLN A 165 -13.24 -5.28 1.99
C GLN A 165 -13.40 -6.18 0.74
N PRO A 166 -14.63 -6.63 0.44
CA PRO A 166 -14.89 -7.34 -0.79
C PRO A 166 -14.97 -6.37 -1.98
N LEU A 167 -14.27 -6.71 -3.06
CA LEU A 167 -14.33 -6.06 -4.36
C LEU A 167 -14.80 -7.06 -5.40
N GLY A 168 -15.77 -6.67 -6.24
CA GLY A 168 -16.21 -7.47 -7.38
C GLY A 168 -15.78 -6.84 -8.71
N PHE A 169 -15.43 -7.67 -9.70
CA PHE A 169 -15.01 -7.20 -11.05
C PHE A 169 -16.18 -7.03 -12.03
N ARG A 170 -17.42 -7.25 -11.59
CA ARG A 170 -18.64 -7.12 -12.39
C ARG A 170 -19.80 -6.67 -11.50
N GLY A 171 -19.56 -5.60 -10.75
CA GLY A 171 -20.45 -5.10 -9.70
C GLY A 171 -20.15 -5.67 -8.31
N PRO A 172 -20.87 -5.21 -7.27
CA PRO A 172 -20.55 -5.53 -5.88
C PRO A 172 -20.76 -7.01 -5.54
N LEU A 173 -19.85 -7.55 -4.73
CA LEU A 173 -20.03 -8.87 -4.12
C LEU A 173 -20.99 -8.77 -2.94
N THR A 174 -21.94 -9.69 -2.87
CA THR A 174 -22.91 -9.79 -1.78
C THR A 174 -23.00 -11.23 -1.31
N PRO A 175 -23.55 -11.52 -0.11
CA PRO A 175 -23.63 -12.88 0.41
C PRO A 175 -24.45 -13.81 -0.51
N THR A 176 -25.38 -13.23 -1.27
CA THR A 176 -26.28 -13.98 -2.16
C THR A 176 -25.68 -14.29 -3.53
N ASN A 177 -24.57 -13.65 -3.89
CA ASN A 177 -24.00 -13.76 -5.23
C ASN A 177 -22.61 -14.41 -5.24
N LEU A 178 -22.16 -15.01 -4.14
CA LEU A 178 -20.82 -15.59 -3.99
C LEU A 178 -20.74 -17.10 -4.26
N ASP A 179 -21.88 -17.80 -4.25
CA ASP A 179 -21.93 -19.25 -4.40
C ASP A 179 -21.27 -19.72 -5.71
N GLY A 180 -20.34 -20.67 -5.59
CA GLY A 180 -19.55 -21.23 -6.68
C GLY A 180 -18.54 -20.26 -7.32
N LYS A 181 -18.47 -19.00 -6.88
CA LYS A 181 -17.55 -18.01 -7.46
C LYS A 181 -16.16 -18.11 -6.86
N ARG A 182 -15.15 -17.89 -7.69
CA ARG A 182 -13.76 -17.76 -7.24
C ARG A 182 -13.48 -16.31 -6.83
N VAL A 183 -12.88 -16.12 -5.66
CA VAL A 183 -12.48 -14.80 -5.15
C VAL A 183 -11.00 -14.84 -4.84
N LEU A 184 -10.24 -13.84 -5.32
CA LEU A 184 -8.83 -13.71 -4.99
C LEU A 184 -8.68 -13.38 -3.50
N VAL A 185 -8.11 -14.31 -2.74
CA VAL A 185 -7.96 -14.22 -1.30
C VAL A 185 -6.54 -14.59 -0.96
N ARG A 186 -5.91 -13.71 -0.19
CA ARG A 186 -4.55 -13.92 0.27
C ARG A 186 -4.47 -15.14 1.20
N PRO A 187 -3.40 -15.97 1.16
CA PRO A 187 -3.32 -17.19 1.96
C PRO A 187 -3.58 -16.97 3.46
N SER A 188 -4.64 -17.58 3.98
CA SER A 188 -5.04 -17.58 5.39
C SER A 188 -6.17 -18.60 5.57
N LYS A 189 -6.12 -19.42 6.63
CA LYS A 189 -7.23 -20.34 6.95
C LYS A 189 -8.48 -19.57 7.36
N ALA A 190 -8.34 -18.52 8.17
CA ALA A 190 -9.47 -17.69 8.62
C ALA A 190 -10.19 -17.00 7.44
N SER A 191 -9.46 -16.33 6.54
CA SER A 191 -10.07 -15.71 5.35
C SER A 191 -10.68 -16.75 4.41
N ALA A 192 -10.02 -17.89 4.21
CA ALA A 192 -10.58 -18.97 3.37
C ALA A 192 -11.89 -19.51 3.94
N MET A 193 -12.01 -19.68 5.26
CA MET A 193 -13.27 -20.07 5.93
C MET A 193 -14.36 -19.02 5.74
N ALA A 194 -14.02 -17.72 5.84
CA ALA A 194 -14.96 -16.62 5.64
C ALA A 194 -15.59 -16.62 4.26
N PHE A 195 -14.83 -16.92 3.20
CA PHE A 195 -15.38 -17.05 1.85
C PHE A 195 -16.08 -18.39 1.61
N ALA A 196 -15.58 -19.49 2.18
CA ALA A 196 -16.17 -20.81 2.01
C ALA A 196 -17.60 -20.91 2.58
N VAL A 197 -17.87 -20.26 3.72
CA VAL A 197 -19.23 -20.26 4.30
C VAL A 197 -20.26 -19.49 3.44
N LEU A 198 -19.77 -18.63 2.54
CA LEU A 198 -20.56 -17.90 1.54
C LEU A 198 -20.70 -18.68 0.21
N GLY A 199 -20.19 -19.92 0.16
CA GLY A 199 -20.17 -20.76 -1.05
C GLY A 199 -19.07 -20.38 -2.06
N ALA A 200 -18.23 -19.40 -1.75
CA ALA A 200 -17.14 -18.98 -2.62
C ALA A 200 -15.89 -19.88 -2.47
N ILE A 201 -15.05 -19.85 -3.50
CA ILE A 201 -13.78 -20.56 -3.56
C ILE A 201 -12.66 -19.52 -3.43
N ALA A 202 -11.92 -19.57 -2.31
CA ALA A 202 -10.72 -18.76 -2.13
C ALA A 202 -9.64 -19.14 -3.15
N ASP A 203 -9.18 -18.15 -3.91
CA ASP A 203 -8.16 -18.27 -4.95
C ASP A 203 -6.87 -17.57 -4.50
N PRO A 204 -5.77 -18.31 -4.26
CA PRO A 204 -4.54 -17.71 -3.75
C PRO A 204 -3.65 -17.12 -4.86
N ARG A 205 -4.06 -17.17 -6.14
CA ARG A 205 -3.30 -16.55 -7.23
C ARG A 205 -3.03 -15.07 -6.95
N ASN A 206 -1.85 -14.60 -7.34
CA ASN A 206 -1.37 -13.24 -7.13
C ASN A 206 -0.57 -12.76 -8.35
N GLY A 207 -0.20 -11.47 -8.41
CA GLY A 207 0.63 -10.91 -9.48
C GLY A 207 0.04 -11.17 -10.87
N ASP A 208 0.89 -11.54 -11.83
CA ASP A 208 0.49 -11.80 -13.22
C ASP A 208 -0.55 -12.92 -13.34
N ASP A 209 -0.48 -13.95 -12.50
CA ASP A 209 -1.45 -15.04 -12.50
C ASP A 209 -2.85 -14.56 -12.10
N ALA A 210 -2.92 -13.66 -11.12
CA ALA A 210 -4.17 -12.99 -10.74
C ALA A 210 -4.64 -12.05 -11.83
N ALA A 211 -3.76 -11.24 -12.42
CA ALA A 211 -4.10 -10.32 -13.51
C ALA A 211 -4.76 -11.09 -14.67
N ASN A 212 -4.08 -12.14 -15.14
CA ASN A 212 -4.57 -13.02 -16.20
C ASN A 212 -5.90 -13.71 -15.83
N ALA A 213 -6.09 -14.09 -14.57
CA ALA A 213 -7.34 -14.68 -14.10
C ALA A 213 -8.51 -13.70 -14.18
N ILE A 214 -8.27 -12.43 -13.84
CA ILE A 214 -9.27 -11.38 -13.92
C ILE A 214 -9.61 -11.09 -15.38
N SER A 215 -8.61 -10.94 -16.25
CA SER A 215 -8.82 -10.65 -17.68
C SER A 215 -9.62 -11.76 -18.39
N ARG A 216 -9.40 -13.04 -18.02
CA ARG A 216 -10.21 -14.16 -18.53
C ARG A 216 -11.59 -14.28 -17.89
N GLY A 217 -11.85 -13.55 -16.81
CA GLY A 217 -13.07 -13.67 -16.03
C GLY A 217 -13.17 -14.95 -15.19
N ASP A 218 -12.03 -15.58 -14.87
CA ASP A 218 -11.95 -16.80 -14.04
C ASP A 218 -12.33 -16.53 -12.57
N VAL A 219 -12.16 -15.27 -12.13
CA VAL A 219 -12.42 -14.80 -10.76
C VAL A 219 -13.47 -13.71 -10.79
N ALA A 220 -14.34 -13.71 -9.77
CA ALA A 220 -15.45 -12.78 -9.69
C ALA A 220 -15.12 -11.51 -8.89
N GLY A 221 -14.06 -11.56 -8.10
CA GLY A 221 -13.66 -10.48 -7.22
C GLY A 221 -12.40 -10.80 -6.43
N ALA A 222 -12.11 -9.94 -5.46
CA ALA A 222 -10.98 -10.05 -4.56
C ALA A 222 -11.34 -9.54 -3.16
N GLU A 223 -10.56 -9.98 -2.17
CA GLU A 223 -10.42 -9.26 -0.90
C GLU A 223 -9.30 -8.21 -1.08
N THR A 224 -9.60 -6.91 -0.94
CA THR A 224 -8.63 -5.80 -1.08
C THR A 224 -8.88 -4.69 -0.04
N SER A 225 -8.19 -3.55 -0.12
CA SER A 225 -8.54 -2.35 0.67
C SER A 225 -9.01 -1.20 -0.20
N VAL A 226 -9.92 -0.40 0.35
CA VAL A 226 -10.36 0.88 -0.23
C VAL A 226 -9.33 2.01 -0.09
N ASP A 227 -8.47 1.99 0.94
CA ASP A 227 -7.49 3.07 1.17
C ASP A 227 -6.17 2.87 0.41
N ARG A 228 -5.76 1.61 0.25
CA ARG A 228 -4.51 1.19 -0.41
C ARG A 228 -4.77 -0.12 -1.16
N PRO A 229 -5.54 -0.10 -2.26
CA PRO A 229 -5.79 -1.30 -3.05
C PRO A 229 -4.46 -1.89 -3.51
N SER A 230 -4.30 -3.20 -3.38
CA SER A 230 -3.07 -3.89 -3.75
C SER A 230 -3.31 -4.95 -4.82
N GLY A 231 -2.33 -5.12 -5.72
CA GLY A 231 -2.35 -6.10 -6.80
C GLY A 231 -3.01 -5.60 -8.10
N PRO A 232 -3.20 -6.48 -9.10
CA PRO A 232 -3.76 -6.11 -10.42
C PRO A 232 -5.19 -5.55 -10.35
N GLN A 233 -5.84 -5.65 -9.19
CA GLN A 233 -7.14 -5.08 -8.90
C GLN A 233 -7.11 -3.54 -8.81
N GLY A 234 -5.98 -2.95 -8.43
CA GLY A 234 -5.79 -1.49 -8.34
C GLY A 234 -5.20 -0.85 -9.60
N GLU A 235 -4.56 -1.62 -10.48
CA GLU A 235 -3.77 -1.08 -11.60
C GLU A 235 -4.42 -1.32 -12.98
N SER A 236 -4.91 -2.53 -13.28
CA SER A 236 -5.29 -2.92 -14.65
C SER A 236 -6.79 -3.14 -14.88
N HIS A 237 -7.59 -3.31 -13.82
CA HIS A 237 -9.02 -3.65 -13.92
C HIS A 237 -9.94 -2.73 -13.11
N ALA A 238 -9.43 -1.55 -12.73
CA ALA A 238 -10.16 -0.58 -11.94
C ALA A 238 -11.52 -0.18 -12.57
N HIS A 239 -11.55 -0.04 -13.89
CA HIS A 239 -12.72 0.38 -14.68
C HIS A 239 -13.94 -0.56 -14.65
N VAL A 240 -13.79 -1.79 -14.14
CA VAL A 240 -14.91 -2.74 -13.96
C VAL A 240 -15.13 -3.14 -12.50
N SER A 241 -14.42 -2.53 -11.57
CA SER A 241 -14.40 -2.97 -10.19
C SER A 241 -15.36 -2.17 -9.29
N THR A 242 -15.99 -2.85 -8.33
CA THR A 242 -16.82 -2.21 -7.30
C THR A 242 -16.45 -2.77 -5.93
N ILE A 243 -15.98 -1.90 -5.03
CA ILE A 243 -15.65 -2.23 -3.65
C ILE A 243 -16.83 -1.90 -2.72
N THR A 244 -17.17 -2.80 -1.80
CA THR A 244 -18.23 -2.54 -0.81
C THR A 244 -17.62 -2.05 0.49
N ALA A 245 -17.46 -0.74 0.64
CA ALA A 245 -16.54 -0.12 1.61
C ALA A 245 -16.87 -0.41 3.09
N ASN A 246 -18.15 -0.54 3.44
CA ASN A 246 -18.58 -0.77 4.83
C ASN A 246 -18.68 -2.26 5.23
N VAL A 247 -18.27 -3.18 4.35
CA VAL A 247 -18.15 -4.61 4.68
C VAL A 247 -16.70 -4.92 5.03
N GLN A 248 -16.38 -4.87 6.32
CA GLN A 248 -15.03 -5.10 6.84
C GLN A 248 -14.77 -6.61 7.05
N LEU A 249 -14.01 -7.23 6.17
CA LEU A 249 -13.70 -8.67 6.18
C LEU A 249 -12.54 -9.03 7.13
N SER A 250 -11.57 -8.16 7.32
CA SER A 250 -10.46 -8.37 8.25
C SER A 250 -9.67 -7.09 8.50
N ALA A 251 -8.88 -7.10 9.57
CA ALA A 251 -7.88 -6.09 9.86
C ALA A 251 -6.49 -6.66 9.49
N LYS A 252 -5.89 -6.17 8.40
CA LYS A 252 -4.51 -6.50 8.07
C LYS A 252 -3.61 -5.78 9.08
N ALA A 253 -2.84 -6.57 9.81
CA ALA A 253 -1.75 -6.09 10.65
C ALA A 253 -0.45 -6.75 10.21
N ASN A 254 0.63 -5.97 10.22
CA ASN A 254 1.99 -6.49 10.11
C ASN A 254 2.46 -6.94 11.50
N VAL A 255 3.20 -8.04 11.56
CA VAL A 255 3.79 -8.58 12.79
C VAL A 255 5.28 -8.35 12.73
N VAL A 256 5.82 -7.72 13.76
CA VAL A 256 7.27 -7.66 13.99
C VAL A 256 7.67 -8.95 14.68
N ILE A 257 8.43 -9.79 13.97
CA ILE A 257 8.95 -11.05 14.51
C ILE A 257 10.47 -11.05 14.54
N VAL A 258 11.04 -11.82 15.46
CA VAL A 258 12.49 -12.00 15.55
C VAL A 258 12.86 -13.47 15.77
N ASN A 259 14.09 -13.80 15.35
CA ASN A 259 14.66 -15.12 15.58
C ASN A 259 14.81 -15.35 17.11
N PRO A 260 14.37 -16.50 17.65
CA PRO A 260 14.46 -16.76 19.09
C PRO A 260 15.88 -16.78 19.64
N ASP A 261 16.85 -17.37 18.92
CA ASP A 261 18.24 -17.47 19.37
C ASP A 261 18.93 -16.11 19.36
N TRP A 262 18.70 -15.32 18.32
CA TRP A 262 19.14 -13.91 18.26
C TRP A 262 18.56 -13.13 19.43
N TRP A 263 17.24 -13.21 19.63
CA TRP A 263 16.52 -12.52 20.70
C TRP A 263 17.08 -12.85 22.09
N HIS A 264 17.32 -14.13 22.37
CA HIS A 264 17.88 -14.58 23.65
C HIS A 264 19.38 -14.30 23.81
N GLY A 265 20.10 -14.09 22.71
CA GLY A 265 21.50 -13.65 22.70
C GLY A 265 21.71 -12.18 23.05
N LEU A 266 20.67 -11.36 22.95
CA LEU A 266 20.72 -9.93 23.28
C LEU A 266 20.94 -9.69 24.78
N THR A 267 21.65 -8.60 25.11
CA THR A 267 21.67 -8.07 26.48
C THR A 267 20.30 -7.51 26.85
N ALA A 268 20.01 -7.40 28.16
CA ALA A 268 18.75 -6.82 28.63
C ALA A 268 18.50 -5.41 28.05
N GLY A 269 19.53 -4.56 27.99
CA GLY A 269 19.40 -3.23 27.41
C GLY A 269 19.11 -3.23 25.90
N GLN A 270 19.63 -4.21 25.16
CA GLN A 270 19.29 -4.38 23.74
C GLN A 270 17.86 -4.89 23.55
N GLN A 271 17.43 -5.86 24.38
CA GLN A 271 16.04 -6.33 24.35
C GLN A 271 15.06 -5.20 24.69
N ASP A 272 15.39 -4.35 25.67
CA ASP A 272 14.59 -3.19 26.03
C ASP A 272 14.49 -2.21 24.86
N ALA A 273 15.61 -1.86 24.21
CA ALA A 273 15.62 -0.98 23.05
C ALA A 273 14.80 -1.54 21.87
N VAL A 274 14.89 -2.85 21.61
CA VAL A 274 14.12 -3.50 20.54
C VAL A 274 12.62 -3.53 20.85
N ARG A 275 12.22 -3.77 22.11
CA ARG A 275 10.80 -3.69 22.53
C ARG A 275 10.26 -2.27 22.45
N GLU A 276 11.04 -1.29 22.89
CA GLU A 276 10.68 0.12 22.82
C GLU A 276 10.47 0.55 21.37
N ALA A 277 11.40 0.19 20.48
CA ALA A 277 11.28 0.46 19.05
C ALA A 277 10.04 -0.20 18.43
N ALA A 278 9.80 -1.49 18.70
CA ALA A 278 8.62 -2.19 18.18
C ALA A 278 7.30 -1.56 18.68
N THR A 279 7.28 -1.06 19.93
CA THR A 279 6.14 -0.34 20.50
C THR A 279 5.92 1.01 19.81
N ALA A 280 7.00 1.77 19.59
CA ALA A 280 6.95 3.04 18.88
C ALA A 280 6.47 2.86 17.42
N THR A 281 6.94 1.81 16.74
CA THR A 281 6.52 1.49 15.37
C THR A 281 5.04 1.11 15.30
N ARG A 282 4.53 0.34 16.27
CA ARG A 282 3.07 0.11 16.38
C ARG A 282 2.35 1.43 16.51
N ASP A 283 2.74 2.28 17.45
CA ASP A 283 2.04 3.54 17.71
C ASP A 283 2.06 4.44 16.47
N TRP A 284 3.21 4.55 15.78
CA TRP A 284 3.32 5.21 14.49
C TRP A 284 2.36 4.62 13.45
N SER A 285 2.28 3.29 13.32
CA SER A 285 1.42 2.65 12.32
C SER A 285 -0.06 2.99 12.51
N THR A 286 -0.51 3.19 13.76
CA THR A 286 -1.88 3.61 14.06
C THR A 286 -2.17 5.05 13.63
N THR A 287 -1.13 5.88 13.47
CA THR A 287 -1.30 7.24 12.90
C THR A 287 -1.49 7.21 11.38
N GLN A 288 -1.22 6.08 10.72
CA GLN A 288 -1.38 5.90 9.27
C GLN A 288 -2.81 5.48 8.87
N THR A 289 -3.72 5.36 9.84
CA THR A 289 -5.14 5.05 9.59
C THR A 289 -5.80 6.18 8.80
N VAL A 290 -6.61 5.80 7.81
CA VAL A 290 -7.41 6.74 7.03
C VAL A 290 -8.89 6.51 7.37
N ALA A 291 -9.66 7.60 7.49
CA ALA A 291 -11.10 7.51 7.64
C ALA A 291 -11.73 6.84 6.41
N LEU A 292 -12.61 5.87 6.64
CA LEU A 292 -13.28 5.08 5.63
C LEU A 292 -14.05 5.94 4.63
N ALA A 293 -14.74 7.00 5.07
CA ALA A 293 -15.45 7.89 4.17
C ALA A 293 -14.50 8.68 3.25
N GLY A 294 -13.34 9.09 3.76
CA GLY A 294 -12.29 9.75 2.97
C GLY A 294 -11.70 8.77 1.96
N ALA A 295 -11.26 7.60 2.42
CA ALA A 295 -10.69 6.56 1.57
C ALA A 295 -11.67 6.11 0.46
N ALA A 296 -12.97 5.97 0.76
CA ALA A 296 -13.99 5.65 -0.23
C ALA A 296 -14.12 6.73 -1.32
N ARG A 297 -14.12 8.01 -0.93
CA ARG A 297 -14.14 9.11 -1.92
C ARG A 297 -12.87 9.06 -2.77
N ASP A 298 -11.71 8.95 -2.12
CA ASP A 298 -10.41 8.94 -2.77
C ASP A 298 -10.25 7.73 -3.71
N PHE A 299 -10.89 6.59 -3.41
CA PHE A 299 -10.90 5.40 -4.27
C PHE A 299 -11.54 5.67 -5.63
N CYS A 300 -12.67 6.39 -5.65
CA CYS A 300 -13.32 6.82 -6.89
C CYS A 300 -12.52 7.94 -7.58
N GLU A 301 -12.06 8.94 -6.82
CA GLU A 301 -11.30 10.09 -7.35
C GLU A 301 -9.94 9.71 -7.93
N GLN A 302 -9.34 8.62 -7.44
CA GLN A 302 -8.10 8.05 -7.98
C GLN A 302 -8.35 6.94 -9.00
N HIS A 303 -9.61 6.75 -9.39
CA HIS A 303 -9.97 5.83 -10.47
C HIS A 303 -9.56 4.38 -10.18
N PHE A 304 -9.67 3.94 -8.92
CA PHE A 304 -9.50 2.55 -8.54
C PHE A 304 -10.77 1.71 -8.73
N GLY A 305 -11.92 2.36 -8.91
CA GLY A 305 -13.20 1.74 -9.27
C GLY A 305 -14.38 2.42 -8.60
N ASP A 306 -15.53 1.75 -8.61
CA ASP A 306 -16.74 2.21 -7.96
C ASP A 306 -16.75 1.83 -6.47
N VAL A 307 -17.42 2.64 -5.66
CA VAL A 307 -17.72 2.33 -4.26
C VAL A 307 -19.21 2.06 -4.08
N ALA A 308 -19.51 0.87 -3.58
CA ALA A 308 -20.80 0.50 -3.02
C ALA A 308 -20.79 0.59 -1.49
N VAL A 309 -21.98 0.75 -0.91
CA VAL A 309 -22.21 0.74 0.53
C VAL A 309 -23.37 -0.21 0.81
N ALA A 310 -23.10 -1.29 1.54
CA ALA A 310 -24.11 -2.25 1.96
C ALA A 310 -25.11 -1.58 2.90
N ASP A 311 -26.40 -1.77 2.66
CA ASP A 311 -27.42 -1.28 3.59
C ASP A 311 -27.47 -2.13 4.88
N ALA A 312 -28.33 -1.73 5.82
CA ALA A 312 -28.46 -2.43 7.09
C ALA A 312 -28.92 -3.89 6.94
N ALA A 313 -29.74 -4.21 5.94
CA ALA A 313 -30.24 -5.57 5.72
C ALA A 313 -29.14 -6.45 5.11
N GLU A 314 -28.34 -5.90 4.20
CA GLU A 314 -27.20 -6.58 3.59
C GLU A 314 -26.07 -6.79 4.59
N LEU A 315 -25.70 -5.77 5.40
CA LEU A 315 -24.73 -5.94 6.49
C LEU A 315 -25.18 -7.02 7.48
N ALA A 316 -26.47 -7.06 7.81
CA ALA A 316 -27.01 -8.12 8.66
C ALA A 316 -26.96 -9.50 7.98
N ALA A 317 -27.08 -9.56 6.65
CA ALA A 317 -26.91 -10.81 5.90
C ALA A 317 -25.46 -11.28 5.90
N TRP A 318 -24.50 -10.38 5.71
CA TRP A 318 -23.07 -10.67 5.85
C TRP A 318 -22.76 -11.22 7.24
N ARG A 319 -23.15 -10.50 8.30
CA ARG A 319 -22.92 -10.93 9.70
C ARG A 319 -23.49 -12.33 9.98
N ARG A 320 -24.73 -12.61 9.56
CA ARG A 320 -25.35 -13.94 9.74
C ARG A 320 -24.60 -15.03 8.98
N ALA A 321 -24.16 -14.75 7.76
CA ALA A 321 -23.47 -15.74 6.94
C ALA A 321 -22.10 -16.12 7.53
N VAL A 322 -21.35 -15.14 8.04
CA VAL A 322 -20.00 -15.37 8.58
C VAL A 322 -19.95 -15.71 10.07
N GLU A 323 -21.06 -15.58 10.81
CA GLU A 323 -21.15 -15.91 12.23
C GLU A 323 -20.56 -17.29 12.58
N PRO A 324 -20.78 -18.37 11.80
CA PRO A 324 -20.18 -19.67 12.09
C PRO A 324 -18.65 -19.63 12.10
N VAL A 325 -18.04 -18.80 11.25
CA VAL A 325 -16.58 -18.68 11.16
C VAL A 325 -16.02 -18.05 12.43
N VAL A 326 -16.62 -16.94 12.89
CA VAL A 326 -16.19 -16.29 14.16
C VAL A 326 -16.30 -17.28 15.33
N ARG A 327 -17.38 -18.06 15.37
CA ARG A 327 -17.59 -19.09 16.40
C ARG A 327 -16.54 -20.20 16.35
N ASP A 328 -16.23 -20.69 15.15
CA ASP A 328 -15.25 -21.76 14.95
C ASP A 328 -13.83 -21.29 15.30
N LEU A 329 -13.48 -20.04 14.95
CA LEU A 329 -12.21 -19.43 15.34
C LEU A 329 -12.08 -19.31 16.88
N ALA A 330 -13.13 -18.84 17.56
CA ALA A 330 -13.16 -18.77 19.02
C ALA A 330 -13.05 -20.17 19.67
N ALA A 331 -13.75 -21.17 19.11
CA ALA A 331 -13.68 -22.53 19.63
C ALA A 331 -12.32 -23.22 19.39
N GLY A 332 -11.59 -22.80 18.35
CA GLY A 332 -10.32 -23.40 17.95
C GLY A 332 -9.13 -23.00 18.82
N ASP A 333 -9.12 -21.78 19.39
CA ASP A 333 -8.01 -21.27 20.20
C ASP A 333 -8.52 -20.33 21.32
N PRO A 334 -8.27 -20.65 22.61
CA PRO A 334 -8.66 -19.78 23.72
C PRO A 334 -8.06 -18.37 23.71
N VAL A 335 -6.87 -18.19 23.10
CA VAL A 335 -6.25 -16.87 22.95
C VAL A 335 -7.04 -16.05 21.93
N THR A 336 -7.43 -16.68 20.81
CA THR A 336 -8.30 -16.09 19.80
C THR A 336 -9.69 -15.76 20.36
N ALA A 337 -10.28 -16.64 21.17
CA ALA A 337 -11.55 -16.37 21.86
C ALA A 337 -11.46 -15.11 22.75
N ALA A 338 -10.44 -15.03 23.61
CA ALA A 338 -10.26 -13.87 24.48
C ALA A 338 -10.00 -12.57 23.70
N ALA A 339 -9.31 -12.66 22.57
CA ALA A 339 -9.11 -11.53 21.67
C ALA A 339 -10.44 -11.09 21.03
N LEU A 340 -11.27 -12.02 20.55
CA LEU A 340 -12.59 -11.72 19.98
C LEU A 340 -13.53 -11.08 21.01
N ASP A 341 -13.56 -11.59 22.25
CA ASP A 341 -14.32 -10.98 23.35
C ASP A 341 -13.88 -9.52 23.58
N ARG A 342 -12.56 -9.28 23.54
CA ARG A 342 -12.01 -7.93 23.73
C ARG A 342 -12.35 -6.99 22.57
N ILE A 343 -12.32 -7.49 21.34
CA ILE A 343 -12.75 -6.72 20.16
C ILE A 343 -14.22 -6.31 20.32
N GLU A 344 -15.10 -7.22 20.74
CA GLU A 344 -16.52 -6.92 20.95
C GLU A 344 -16.72 -5.80 22.00
N GLU A 345 -15.95 -5.82 23.08
CA GLU A 345 -15.96 -4.76 24.09
C GLU A 345 -15.55 -3.39 23.52
N ILE A 346 -14.46 -3.36 22.72
CA ILE A 346 -13.97 -2.13 22.08
C ILE A 346 -15.02 -1.58 21.12
N VAL A 347 -15.58 -2.42 20.24
CA VAL A 347 -16.60 -2.02 19.26
C VAL A 347 -17.85 -1.48 19.96
N ARG A 348 -18.27 -2.11 21.06
CA ARG A 348 -19.43 -1.66 21.85
C ARG A 348 -19.18 -0.32 22.54
N ALA A 349 -17.96 -0.09 23.01
CA ALA A 349 -17.56 1.16 23.67
C ALA A 349 -17.40 2.32 22.67
N GLU A 350 -16.94 2.00 21.46
CA GLU A 350 -16.58 2.98 20.42
C GLU A 350 -17.22 2.60 19.07
N PRO A 351 -18.56 2.66 18.92
CA PRO A 351 -19.21 2.35 17.64
C PRO A 351 -18.70 3.28 16.52
N SER A 352 -18.47 2.73 15.33
CA SER A 352 -18.00 3.56 14.21
C SER A 352 -19.08 4.55 13.78
N THR A 353 -18.72 5.83 13.65
CA THR A 353 -19.55 6.88 13.04
C THR A 353 -19.09 7.26 11.64
N ASP A 354 -18.06 6.58 11.12
CA ASP A 354 -17.43 6.87 9.84
C ASP A 354 -18.15 6.11 8.73
N VAL A 355 -19.04 6.81 8.04
CA VAL A 355 -19.96 6.22 7.05
C VAL A 355 -19.52 6.64 5.64
N PRO A 356 -19.06 5.71 4.79
CA PRO A 356 -18.73 6.02 3.42
C PRO A 356 -19.99 6.33 2.61
N SER A 357 -19.82 7.11 1.55
CA SER A 357 -20.86 7.35 0.54
C SER A 357 -20.55 6.54 -0.70
N PRO A 358 -21.56 6.00 -1.40
CA PRO A 358 -21.33 5.37 -2.69
C PRO A 358 -20.87 6.43 -3.71
N CYS A 359 -20.01 6.03 -4.61
CA CYS A 359 -19.57 6.82 -5.75
C CYS A 359 -19.28 5.89 -6.91
N SER A 360 -19.35 6.43 -8.12
CA SER A 360 -18.83 5.76 -9.30
C SER A 360 -17.63 6.54 -9.81
N MET A 361 -16.64 5.80 -10.29
CA MET A 361 -15.61 6.35 -11.17
C MET A 361 -16.32 6.98 -12.38
N LEU A 362 -15.86 8.15 -12.83
CA LEU A 362 -16.30 8.65 -14.14
C LEU A 362 -15.82 7.67 -15.21
N PRO A 363 -16.71 7.11 -16.04
CA PRO A 363 -16.29 6.25 -17.14
C PRO A 363 -15.29 6.99 -18.03
N ALA A 364 -14.28 6.26 -18.52
CA ALA A 364 -13.41 6.69 -19.61
C ALA A 364 -14.18 7.36 -20.77
N ASP A 365 -15.38 6.85 -21.05
CA ASP A 365 -16.26 7.26 -22.15
C ASP A 365 -17.08 8.53 -21.85
N ASP A 366 -17.16 8.96 -20.58
CA ASP A 366 -17.86 10.16 -20.15
C ASP A 366 -16.91 11.37 -20.01
N LEU A 367 -15.64 11.20 -20.40
CA LEU A 367 -14.73 12.33 -20.54
C LEU A 367 -15.27 13.32 -21.58
N PRO A 368 -15.16 14.64 -21.34
CA PRO A 368 -15.64 15.64 -22.27
C PRO A 368 -14.78 15.65 -23.56
N SER A 369 -15.13 14.78 -24.50
CA SER A 369 -14.48 14.69 -25.79
C SER A 369 -14.89 15.76 -26.77
N VAL A 370 -13.96 16.14 -27.63
CA VAL A 370 -14.24 17.08 -28.71
C VAL A 370 -14.85 16.37 -29.91
N ARG A 371 -15.84 17.03 -30.51
CA ARG A 371 -16.34 16.65 -31.84
C ARG A 371 -15.48 17.31 -32.91
N PRO A 372 -15.35 16.73 -34.12
CA PRO A 372 -14.61 17.35 -35.20
C PRO A 372 -15.12 18.75 -35.50
N GLU A 373 -14.29 19.76 -35.27
CA GLU A 373 -14.57 21.16 -35.56
C GLU A 373 -13.35 21.81 -36.22
N GLY A 374 -13.55 22.44 -37.37
CA GLY A 374 -12.45 23.02 -38.14
C GLY A 374 -11.62 21.99 -38.90
N ASP A 375 -10.38 22.37 -39.26
CA ASP A 375 -9.50 21.58 -40.12
C ASP A 375 -8.81 20.44 -39.35
N GLN A 376 -9.27 19.21 -39.59
CA GLN A 376 -8.70 18.01 -38.96
C GLN A 376 -7.30 17.66 -39.51
N SER A 377 -6.94 18.17 -40.69
CA SER A 377 -5.61 17.93 -41.28
C SER A 377 -4.49 18.73 -40.60
N VAL A 378 -4.83 19.58 -39.63
CA VAL A 378 -3.87 20.35 -38.82
C VAL A 378 -2.87 19.46 -38.08
N VAL A 379 -3.20 18.20 -37.80
CA VAL A 379 -2.30 17.19 -37.20
C VAL A 379 -1.85 16.11 -38.20
N ALA A 380 -2.27 16.18 -39.46
CA ALA A 380 -1.99 15.12 -40.43
C ALA A 380 -0.48 14.98 -40.70
N GLY A 381 -0.06 13.73 -40.87
CA GLY A 381 1.33 13.34 -41.09
C GLY A 381 1.74 12.13 -40.25
N GLN A 382 2.97 11.68 -40.48
CA GLN A 382 3.62 10.69 -39.64
C GLN A 382 4.55 11.39 -38.66
N TRP A 383 4.37 11.07 -37.39
CA TRP A 383 5.00 11.73 -36.27
C TRP A 383 5.77 10.73 -35.42
N ARG A 384 6.92 11.16 -34.92
CA ARG A 384 7.77 10.37 -34.02
C ARG A 384 7.80 11.00 -32.64
N LEU A 385 7.54 10.18 -31.63
CA LEU A 385 7.69 10.54 -30.23
C LEU A 385 8.77 9.63 -29.63
N LEU A 386 9.79 10.22 -29.03
CA LEU A 386 10.83 9.49 -28.30
C LEU A 386 10.59 9.66 -26.80
N VAL A 387 10.45 8.54 -26.10
CA VAL A 387 10.21 8.55 -24.65
C VAL A 387 11.44 7.99 -23.93
N SER A 388 12.02 8.79 -23.04
CA SER A 388 13.17 8.40 -22.23
C SER A 388 12.73 7.53 -21.04
N PRO A 389 13.54 6.53 -20.64
CA PRO A 389 13.31 5.78 -19.41
C PRO A 389 13.36 6.67 -18.15
N GLU A 390 14.21 7.69 -18.16
CA GLU A 390 14.39 8.62 -17.03
C GLU A 390 13.16 9.51 -16.82
N ASP A 391 12.48 9.88 -17.91
CA ASP A 391 11.28 10.72 -17.87
C ASP A 391 10.07 9.94 -17.32
N PHE A 392 9.96 8.65 -17.66
CA PHE A 392 8.98 7.76 -17.04
C PHE A 392 9.21 7.61 -15.53
N ALA A 393 10.46 7.44 -15.11
CA ALA A 393 10.79 7.35 -13.69
C ALA A 393 10.49 8.66 -12.94
N ALA A 394 10.77 9.82 -13.54
CA ALA A 394 10.44 11.13 -12.98
C ALA A 394 8.92 11.37 -12.88
N ALA A 395 8.13 10.79 -13.79
CA ALA A 395 6.67 10.81 -13.76
C ALA A 395 6.05 9.78 -12.79
N GLY A 396 6.87 8.99 -12.09
CA GLY A 396 6.41 7.98 -11.13
C GLY A 396 5.92 6.68 -11.76
N ALA A 397 6.27 6.40 -13.02
CA ALA A 397 5.90 5.15 -13.68
C ALA A 397 6.65 3.95 -13.06
N SER A 398 6.00 2.79 -13.04
CA SER A 398 6.61 1.56 -12.54
C SER A 398 7.77 1.11 -13.44
N PRO A 399 8.74 0.31 -12.93
CA PRO A 399 9.79 -0.27 -13.76
C PRO A 399 9.23 -1.09 -14.94
N GLN A 400 8.08 -1.74 -14.74
CA GLN A 400 7.41 -2.49 -15.80
C GLN A 400 6.85 -1.56 -16.88
N ASP A 401 6.23 -0.44 -16.50
CA ASP A 401 5.72 0.57 -17.44
C ASP A 401 6.82 1.25 -18.23
N VAL A 402 7.94 1.56 -17.57
CA VAL A 402 9.16 2.06 -18.21
C VAL A 402 9.62 1.06 -19.27
N ALA A 403 9.81 -0.21 -18.90
CA ALA A 403 10.26 -1.25 -19.83
C ALA A 403 9.30 -1.46 -21.00
N ASN A 404 8.01 -1.27 -20.74
CA ASN A 404 6.92 -1.48 -21.67
C ASN A 404 6.77 -0.35 -22.70
N ASN A 405 7.06 0.89 -22.31
CA ASN A 405 6.67 2.07 -23.09
C ASN A 405 7.85 2.98 -23.47
N GLN A 406 9.06 2.73 -22.95
CA GLN A 406 10.27 3.46 -23.34
C GLN A 406 10.64 3.22 -24.80
N GLY A 407 11.15 4.25 -25.47
CA GLY A 407 11.63 4.17 -26.85
C GLY A 407 10.76 4.95 -27.83
N VAL A 408 10.73 4.47 -29.08
CA VAL A 408 10.15 5.22 -30.19
C VAL A 408 8.71 4.80 -30.44
N TRP A 409 7.81 5.77 -30.35
CA TRP A 409 6.44 5.68 -30.83
C TRP A 409 6.34 6.36 -32.19
N THR A 410 5.61 5.75 -33.13
CA THR A 410 5.33 6.35 -34.43
C THR A 410 3.84 6.46 -34.62
N PHE A 411 3.31 7.68 -34.64
CA PHE A 411 1.90 7.98 -34.90
C PHE A 411 1.73 8.36 -36.37
N THR A 412 0.62 7.95 -36.97
CA THR A 412 0.20 8.38 -38.32
C THR A 412 -1.21 8.90 -38.22
N PHE A 413 -1.40 10.20 -38.46
CA PHE A 413 -2.70 10.86 -38.50
C PHE A 413 -3.08 11.14 -39.95
N ALA A 414 -4.25 10.67 -40.36
CA ALA A 414 -4.82 10.94 -41.67
C ALA A 414 -5.81 12.11 -41.60
N GLY A 415 -5.94 12.86 -42.70
CA GLY A 415 -6.85 14.01 -42.77
C GLY A 415 -8.34 13.65 -42.70
N ASP A 416 -8.69 12.37 -42.73
CA ASP A 416 -10.06 11.87 -42.60
C ASP A 416 -10.49 11.57 -41.16
N GLY A 417 -9.61 11.86 -40.17
CA GLY A 417 -9.88 11.59 -38.77
C GLY A 417 -9.49 10.17 -38.33
N SER A 418 -8.84 9.37 -39.17
CA SER A 418 -8.26 8.09 -38.75
C SER A 418 -6.81 8.26 -38.26
N TYR A 419 -6.40 7.46 -37.29
CA TYR A 419 -5.02 7.38 -36.87
C TYR A 419 -4.57 5.95 -36.61
N SER A 420 -3.26 5.76 -36.64
CA SER A 420 -2.62 4.55 -36.14
C SER A 420 -1.34 4.91 -35.40
N TYR A 421 -0.86 4.01 -34.56
CA TYR A 421 0.50 4.09 -34.05
C TYR A 421 1.17 2.73 -33.98
N VAL A 422 2.49 2.78 -33.88
CA VAL A 422 3.34 1.64 -33.54
C VAL A 422 4.10 2.02 -32.28
N GLU A 423 3.91 1.23 -31.22
CA GLU A 423 4.60 1.43 -29.94
C GLU A 423 6.02 0.82 -29.99
N PRO A 424 6.90 1.12 -29.01
CA PRO A 424 8.29 0.67 -29.02
C PRO A 424 8.48 -0.85 -29.07
N ARG A 425 7.52 -1.61 -28.54
CA ARG A 425 7.49 -3.09 -28.60
C ARG A 425 6.99 -3.65 -29.93
N GLY A 426 6.62 -2.79 -30.88
CA GLY A 426 6.18 -3.17 -32.22
C GLY A 426 4.71 -3.55 -32.33
N ARG A 427 3.93 -3.46 -31.25
CA ARG A 427 2.47 -3.55 -31.32
C ARG A 427 1.95 -2.35 -32.11
N SER A 428 0.98 -2.60 -32.99
CA SER A 428 0.31 -1.56 -33.74
C SER A 428 -1.15 -1.51 -33.34
N CYS A 429 -1.62 -0.30 -33.10
CA CYS A 429 -2.99 0.02 -32.74
C CYS A 429 -3.48 1.16 -33.64
N GLY A 430 -4.77 1.42 -33.65
CA GLY A 430 -5.33 2.55 -34.36
C GLY A 430 -6.78 2.79 -34.02
N GLY A 431 -7.35 3.82 -34.63
CA GLY A 431 -8.73 4.21 -34.39
C GLY A 431 -9.03 5.57 -35.01
N THR A 432 -9.83 6.38 -34.32
CA THR A 432 -10.27 7.69 -34.80
C THR A 432 -9.83 8.81 -33.89
N PHE A 433 -9.58 9.99 -34.45
CA PHE A 433 -9.34 11.21 -33.69
C PHE A 433 -10.26 12.34 -34.14
N ALA A 434 -10.43 13.32 -33.27
CA ALA A 434 -11.15 14.56 -33.54
C ALA A 434 -10.37 15.74 -32.97
N VAL A 435 -10.29 16.83 -33.74
CA VAL A 435 -9.69 18.10 -33.34
C VAL A 435 -10.78 19.17 -33.26
N ALA A 436 -10.73 20.00 -32.21
CA ALA A 436 -11.49 21.23 -32.09
C ALA A 436 -10.61 22.31 -31.42
N GLY A 437 -10.18 23.29 -32.21
CA GLY A 437 -9.23 24.31 -31.72
C GLY A 437 -7.88 23.70 -31.38
N ASP A 438 -7.43 23.86 -30.13
CA ASP A 438 -6.22 23.27 -29.57
C ASP A 438 -6.45 21.94 -28.85
N ARG A 439 -7.70 21.43 -28.83
CA ARG A 439 -8.03 20.14 -28.22
C ARG A 439 -8.10 19.03 -29.25
N MET A 440 -7.67 17.83 -28.86
CA MET A 440 -7.72 16.62 -29.65
C MET A 440 -8.14 15.42 -28.79
N SER A 441 -9.15 14.70 -29.25
CA SER A 441 -9.59 13.41 -28.69
C SER A 441 -9.14 12.27 -29.61
N LEU A 442 -8.61 11.18 -29.06
CA LEU A 442 -8.22 9.98 -29.78
C LEU A 442 -8.92 8.76 -29.16
N PHE A 443 -9.53 7.94 -30.00
CA PHE A 443 -10.29 6.75 -29.62
C PHE A 443 -9.72 5.54 -30.34
N GLU A 444 -9.25 4.54 -29.60
CA GLU A 444 -8.78 3.29 -30.16
C GLU A 444 -9.94 2.41 -30.62
N ASP A 445 -9.76 1.74 -31.76
CA ASP A 445 -10.66 0.71 -32.23
C ASP A 445 -10.25 -0.65 -31.64
N THR A 446 -11.05 -1.15 -30.71
CA THR A 446 -10.83 -2.45 -30.03
C THR A 446 -10.88 -3.66 -30.96
N SER A 447 -11.21 -3.47 -32.25
CA SER A 447 -11.10 -4.50 -33.28
C SER A 447 -9.73 -4.58 -33.97
N VAL A 448 -8.82 -3.65 -33.68
CA VAL A 448 -7.48 -3.55 -34.28
C VAL A 448 -6.38 -3.71 -33.22
N GLY A 449 -5.91 -4.96 -33.04
CA GLY A 449 -4.95 -5.31 -32.00
C GLY A 449 -5.60 -5.48 -30.62
N ASP A 450 -4.86 -5.98 -29.62
CA ASP A 450 -5.28 -5.93 -28.20
C ASP A 450 -5.00 -4.53 -27.66
N CYS A 451 -5.73 -3.54 -28.19
CA CYS A 451 -5.60 -2.13 -27.84
C CYS A 451 -6.98 -1.60 -27.41
N ASP A 452 -7.01 -0.86 -26.32
CA ASP A 452 -8.20 -0.21 -25.78
C ASP A 452 -7.74 1.06 -25.07
N GLY A 453 -8.30 2.21 -25.46
CA GLY A 453 -7.77 3.49 -25.05
C GLY A 453 -8.54 4.68 -25.58
N HIS A 454 -8.61 5.71 -24.73
CA HIS A 454 -9.17 7.00 -25.03
C HIS A 454 -8.20 8.07 -24.51
N TRP A 455 -7.77 9.00 -25.36
CA TRP A 455 -6.86 10.11 -24.99
C TRP A 455 -7.48 11.47 -25.26
N GLU A 456 -7.42 12.35 -24.27
CA GLU A 456 -7.84 13.74 -24.39
C GLU A 456 -6.66 14.66 -24.13
N VAL A 457 -6.22 15.38 -25.16
CA VAL A 457 -5.04 16.23 -25.10
C VAL A 457 -5.31 17.66 -25.58
N VAL A 458 -4.54 18.59 -25.05
CA VAL A 458 -4.31 19.91 -25.66
C VAL A 458 -3.03 19.81 -26.48
N PHE A 459 -3.10 20.12 -27.77
CA PHE A 459 -1.95 20.09 -28.67
C PHE A 459 -1.57 21.49 -29.16
N HIS A 460 -0.30 21.67 -29.49
CA HIS A 460 0.23 22.87 -30.13
C HIS A 460 1.22 22.45 -31.21
N ARG A 461 0.99 22.93 -32.45
CA ARG A 461 1.84 22.61 -33.60
C ARG A 461 2.59 23.85 -34.09
N GLU A 462 3.91 23.72 -34.20
CA GLU A 462 4.80 24.70 -34.82
C GLU A 462 5.60 24.03 -35.94
N GLY A 463 5.07 24.11 -37.17
CA GLY A 463 5.71 23.50 -38.35
C GLY A 463 5.80 21.98 -38.23
N ASP A 464 7.03 21.48 -38.09
CA ASP A 464 7.38 20.06 -38.03
C ASP A 464 7.48 19.55 -36.58
N GLN A 465 7.11 20.36 -35.60
CA GLN A 465 7.01 19.97 -34.19
C GLN A 465 5.58 20.10 -33.69
N MET A 466 5.13 19.13 -32.91
CA MET A 466 3.85 19.17 -32.21
C MET A 466 4.08 18.78 -30.76
N THR A 467 3.64 19.60 -29.81
CA THR A 467 3.47 19.15 -28.43
C THR A 467 2.03 18.76 -28.21
N TRP A 468 1.82 17.82 -27.33
CA TRP A 468 0.52 17.57 -26.72
C TRP A 468 0.71 17.50 -25.21
N THR A 469 -0.35 17.72 -24.47
CA THR A 469 -0.40 17.57 -23.01
C THR A 469 -1.77 17.03 -22.66
N PRO A 470 -1.86 16.03 -21.77
CA PRO A 470 -3.17 15.53 -21.36
C PRO A 470 -4.02 16.64 -20.73
N THR A 471 -5.32 16.61 -21.00
CA THR A 471 -6.25 17.57 -20.38
C THR A 471 -6.34 17.33 -18.87
N PRO A 472 -6.60 18.37 -18.05
CA PRO A 472 -6.76 18.20 -16.60
C PRO A 472 -7.84 17.19 -16.23
N GLU A 473 -8.92 17.13 -17.02
CA GLU A 473 -10.03 16.18 -16.83
C GLU A 473 -9.57 14.73 -17.06
N TRP A 474 -8.74 14.51 -18.07
CA TRP A 474 -8.19 13.20 -18.41
C TRP A 474 -7.09 12.76 -17.44
N LEU A 475 -6.21 13.67 -17.00
CA LEU A 475 -5.21 13.39 -15.95
C LEU A 475 -5.83 13.04 -14.61
N ALA A 476 -7.00 13.60 -14.32
CA ALA A 476 -7.76 13.18 -13.14
C ALA A 476 -8.25 11.74 -13.30
N THR A 477 -8.59 11.32 -14.52
CA THR A 477 -9.21 10.02 -14.85
C THR A 477 -8.23 8.87 -15.04
N TYR A 478 -7.05 9.17 -15.56
CA TYR A 478 -5.99 8.20 -15.79
C TYR A 478 -4.77 8.62 -14.98
N PRO A 479 -4.31 7.80 -14.01
CA PRO A 479 -3.15 8.13 -13.20
C PRO A 479 -1.91 8.34 -14.09
N PRO A 480 -0.85 9.02 -13.59
CA PRO A 480 0.30 9.47 -14.39
C PRO A 480 1.19 8.36 -14.99
N THR A 481 0.76 7.10 -15.02
CA THR A 481 1.43 5.99 -15.73
C THR A 481 1.51 6.20 -17.25
N THR A 482 0.80 7.19 -17.80
CA THR A 482 0.87 7.62 -19.21
C THR A 482 1.71 8.90 -19.44
N GLY A 483 2.75 9.10 -18.63
CA GLY A 483 3.66 10.26 -18.69
C GLY A 483 4.40 10.51 -20.02
N PHE A 484 4.21 9.68 -21.05
CA PHE A 484 4.81 9.90 -22.38
C PHE A 484 4.15 11.05 -23.17
N LEU A 485 2.95 11.47 -22.78
CA LEU A 485 2.16 12.48 -23.50
C LEU A 485 2.67 13.93 -23.31
N ALA A 486 3.84 14.16 -22.71
CA ALA A 486 4.42 15.50 -22.55
C ALA A 486 5.67 15.74 -23.42
N HIS A 487 6.07 14.79 -24.25
CA HIS A 487 7.20 14.96 -25.17
C HIS A 487 6.76 15.50 -26.54
N PRO A 488 7.61 16.31 -27.20
CA PRO A 488 7.32 16.79 -28.54
C PRO A 488 7.34 15.63 -29.54
N LEU A 489 6.38 15.64 -30.44
CA LEU A 489 6.36 14.84 -31.65
C LEU A 489 7.09 15.57 -32.77
N GLU A 490 7.96 14.85 -33.48
CA GLU A 490 8.66 15.34 -34.66
C GLU A 490 8.02 14.77 -35.93
N LEU A 491 7.71 15.63 -36.90
CA LEU A 491 7.17 15.21 -38.18
C LEU A 491 8.26 14.48 -38.98
N ILE A 492 8.00 13.23 -39.35
CA ILE A 492 8.92 12.40 -40.13
C ILE A 492 8.42 12.14 -41.56
N ALA A 493 7.13 12.33 -41.83
CA ALA A 493 6.58 12.38 -43.18
C ALA A 493 5.35 13.30 -43.24
N SER A 494 5.33 14.23 -44.19
CA SER A 494 4.14 15.05 -44.47
C SER A 494 3.03 14.22 -45.12
N PRO A 495 1.75 14.60 -44.96
CA PRO A 495 0.60 13.86 -45.48
C PRO A 495 0.56 13.71 -47.01
#